data_AF-A0A3A9KCX0-F1
#
_entry.id   AF-A0A3A9KCX0-F1
#
_cell.length_a   1.000
_cell.length_b   1.000
_cell.length_c   1.000
_cell.angle_alpha   90.00
_cell.angle_beta   90.00
_cell.angle_gamma   90.00
#
_symmetry.space_group_name_H-M   'P 1'
#
loop_
_entity.id
_entity.type
_entity.pdbx_description
1 polymer ?
#
loop_
_entity_poly.entity_id
_entity_poly.type
_entity_poly.pdbx_seq_one_letter_code
_entity_poly.pdbx_strand_id
1 'polypeptide(L)'
;MANSIEKSLPQSKKIHGIEIKKMPLGKYLKVLQLLQDFPQEIFKALYPGKTAEEALSEMGDITFDKVLDLLPKLIALLPDKVLDIISEILDVDRKHLEEKMTPLELIEVMQEFARINKLDELQKKIYPMLEKIPIVNQMMKIGSNT
;
A
#
# COMPACT_ATOMS: atom_id res chain seq x y z
N MET A 1 -0.82 41.15 -2.40
CA MET A 1 -0.22 39.84 -2.74
C MET A 1 -0.74 38.84 -1.72
N ALA A 2 -1.54 37.88 -2.15
CA ALA A 2 -2.12 36.88 -1.26
C ALA A 2 -1.05 35.81 -0.97
N ASN A 3 -0.57 35.75 0.27
CA ASN A 3 0.25 34.65 0.73
C ASN A 3 -0.64 33.39 0.77
N SER A 4 -0.51 32.53 -0.24
CA SER A 4 -0.95 31.15 -0.12
C SER A 4 -0.12 30.49 0.97
N ILE A 5 -0.65 30.51 2.18
CA ILE A 5 -0.24 29.58 3.22
C ILE A 5 -0.71 28.22 2.72
N GLU A 6 0.13 27.54 1.95
CA GLU A 6 0.07 26.09 1.88
C GLU A 6 0.19 25.62 3.32
N LYS A 7 -0.95 25.35 3.96
CA LYS A 7 -1.00 24.70 5.27
C LYS A 7 -0.32 23.37 5.08
N SER A 8 0.97 23.31 5.39
CA SER A 8 1.75 22.09 5.48
C SER A 8 0.91 21.10 6.28
N LEU A 9 0.59 19.97 5.66
CA LEU A 9 -0.08 18.85 6.35
C LEU A 9 0.67 18.59 7.67
N PRO A 10 -0.04 18.31 8.77
CA PRO A 10 0.62 17.98 10.04
C PRO A 10 1.67 16.90 9.79
N GLN A 11 2.92 17.17 10.18
CA GLN A 11 4.08 16.29 9.89
C GLN A 11 3.92 14.89 10.49
N SER A 12 3.11 14.80 11.55
CA SER A 12 2.56 13.56 12.06
C SER A 12 1.14 13.78 12.61
N LYS A 13 0.34 12.72 12.64
CA LYS A 13 -1.01 12.71 13.26
C LYS A 13 -1.17 11.43 14.06
N LYS A 14 -1.70 11.55 15.27
CA LYS A 14 -2.04 10.39 16.10
C LYS A 14 -3.49 9.98 15.86
N ILE A 15 -3.73 8.71 15.56
CA ILE A 15 -5.05 8.11 15.37
C ILE A 15 -5.03 6.71 15.98
N HIS A 16 -6.05 6.37 16.79
CA HIS A 16 -6.15 5.08 17.49
C HIS A 16 -4.91 4.67 18.27
N GLY A 17 -4.22 5.65 18.87
CA GLY A 17 -2.98 5.40 19.62
C GLY A 17 -1.72 5.31 18.76
N ILE A 18 -1.83 5.22 17.44
CA ILE A 18 -0.71 5.13 16.50
C ILE A 18 -0.32 6.52 16.00
N GLU A 19 0.97 6.84 16.04
CA GLU A 19 1.52 8.03 15.41
C GLU A 19 1.83 7.76 13.93
N ILE A 20 1.08 8.42 13.05
CA ILE A 20 1.28 8.38 11.61
C ILE A 20 2.21 9.51 11.21
N LYS A 21 3.39 9.15 10.66
CA LYS A 21 4.42 10.08 10.22
C LYS A 21 4.69 9.96 8.72
N LYS A 22 5.32 10.97 8.14
CA LYS A 22 5.86 10.86 6.78
C LYS A 22 6.90 9.73 6.73
N MET A 23 6.74 8.86 5.75
CA MET A 23 7.61 7.71 5.51
C MET A 23 8.93 8.17 4.89
N PRO A 24 10.07 7.81 5.48
CA PRO A 24 11.39 8.06 4.89
C PRO A 24 11.56 7.29 3.57
N LEU A 25 12.33 7.86 2.63
CA LEU A 25 12.57 7.25 1.31
C LEU A 25 13.10 5.81 1.40
N GLY A 26 14.07 5.55 2.28
CA GLY A 26 14.63 4.20 2.45
C GLY A 26 13.59 3.17 2.88
N LYS A 27 12.65 3.58 3.73
CA LYS A 27 11.55 2.72 4.20
C LYS A 27 10.53 2.47 3.09
N TYR A 28 10.22 3.49 2.30
CA TYR A 28 9.38 3.33 1.11
C TYR A 28 9.96 2.30 0.13
N LEU A 29 11.27 2.37 -0.16
CA LEU A 29 11.93 1.40 -1.04
C LEU A 29 11.86 -0.03 -0.49
N LYS A 30 12.04 -0.20 0.83
CA LYS A 30 11.90 -1.50 1.50
C LYS A 30 10.46 -2.04 1.37
N VAL A 31 9.45 -1.20 1.56
CA VAL A 31 8.05 -1.58 1.39
C VAL A 31 7.75 -1.98 -0.06
N LEU A 32 8.27 -1.24 -1.05
CA LEU A 32 8.12 -1.63 -2.46
C LEU A 32 8.73 -3.00 -2.75
N GLN A 33 9.87 -3.34 -2.16
CA GLN A 33 10.47 -4.67 -2.28
C GLN A 33 9.59 -5.74 -1.64
N LEU A 34 9.05 -5.50 -0.44
CA LEU A 34 8.12 -6.41 0.21
C LEU A 34 6.84 -6.64 -0.63
N LEU A 35 6.36 -5.59 -1.30
CA LEU A 35 5.21 -5.67 -2.20
C LEU A 35 5.50 -6.42 -3.51
N GLN A 36 6.76 -6.60 -3.92
CA GLN A 36 7.11 -7.41 -5.10
C GLN A 36 6.89 -8.91 -4.85
N ASP A 37 7.09 -9.37 -3.61
CA ASP A 37 6.90 -10.78 -3.23
C ASP A 37 5.45 -11.08 -2.80
N PHE A 38 4.70 -10.04 -2.47
CA PHE A 38 3.32 -10.10 -2.01
C PHE A 38 2.22 -10.48 -3.03
N PRO A 39 2.36 -10.33 -4.37
CA PRO A 39 1.24 -10.49 -5.27
C PRO A 39 0.72 -11.92 -5.39
N GLN A 40 1.58 -12.95 -5.38
CA GLN A 40 1.14 -14.32 -5.71
C GLN A 40 0.19 -14.95 -4.67
N GLU A 41 0.46 -14.75 -3.38
CA GLU A 41 -0.39 -15.26 -2.31
C GLU A 41 -1.72 -14.51 -2.25
N ILE A 42 -1.68 -13.19 -2.47
CA ILE A 42 -2.87 -12.35 -2.59
C ILE A 42 -3.73 -12.76 -3.79
N PHE A 43 -3.14 -13.01 -4.96
CA PHE A 43 -3.90 -13.35 -6.15
C PHE A 43 -4.67 -14.66 -5.98
N LYS A 44 -4.02 -15.68 -5.42
CA LYS A 44 -4.68 -16.95 -5.08
C LYS A 44 -5.83 -16.77 -4.08
N ALA A 45 -5.66 -15.89 -3.09
CA ALA A 45 -6.67 -15.65 -2.08
C ALA A 45 -7.83 -14.77 -2.58
N LEU A 46 -7.55 -13.69 -3.31
CA LEU A 46 -8.55 -12.74 -3.80
C LEU A 46 -9.35 -13.26 -4.99
N TYR A 47 -8.73 -14.09 -5.85
CA TYR A 47 -9.30 -14.60 -7.10
C TYR A 47 -9.17 -16.13 -7.16
N PRO A 48 -9.91 -16.87 -6.32
CA PRO A 48 -9.87 -18.33 -6.34
C PRO A 48 -10.30 -18.85 -7.72
N GLY A 49 -9.50 -19.72 -8.31
CA GLY A 49 -9.77 -20.34 -9.61
C GLY A 49 -9.35 -19.52 -10.83
N LYS A 50 -8.69 -18.37 -10.63
CA LYS A 50 -8.08 -17.59 -11.72
C LYS A 50 -6.57 -17.74 -11.74
N THR A 51 -5.97 -17.64 -12.92
CA THR A 51 -4.50 -17.56 -13.03
C THR A 51 -4.00 -16.21 -12.52
N ALA A 52 -2.69 -16.11 -12.26
CA ALA A 52 -2.08 -14.85 -11.88
C ALA A 52 -2.27 -13.79 -12.99
N GLU A 53 -2.21 -14.17 -14.27
CA GLU A 53 -2.45 -13.27 -15.40
C GLU A 53 -3.90 -12.74 -15.43
N GLU A 54 -4.90 -13.60 -15.23
CA GLU A 54 -6.31 -13.20 -15.21
C GLU A 54 -6.59 -12.22 -14.06
N ALA A 55 -6.02 -12.50 -12.90
CA ALA A 55 -6.17 -11.67 -11.72
C ALA A 55 -5.43 -10.32 -11.85
N LEU A 56 -4.24 -10.31 -12.49
CA LEU A 56 -3.51 -9.09 -12.84
C LEU A 56 -4.28 -8.24 -13.86
N SER A 57 -4.87 -8.87 -14.88
CA SER A 57 -5.66 -8.17 -15.90
C SER A 57 -6.93 -7.54 -15.32
N GLU A 58 -7.54 -8.15 -14.30
CA GLU A 58 -8.70 -7.59 -13.60
C GLU A 58 -8.33 -6.49 -12.61
N MET A 59 -7.12 -6.53 -12.06
CA MET A 59 -6.61 -5.43 -11.24
C MET A 59 -6.32 -4.18 -12.09
N GLY A 60 -5.91 -4.34 -13.35
CA GLY A 60 -5.54 -3.25 -14.24
C GLY A 60 -4.44 -2.37 -13.61
N ASP A 61 -4.60 -1.05 -13.66
CA ASP A 61 -3.77 -0.13 -12.86
C ASP A 61 -4.09 -0.31 -11.38
N ILE A 62 -3.19 -0.93 -10.61
CA ILE A 62 -3.29 -0.97 -9.15
C ILE A 62 -3.09 0.46 -8.63
N THR A 63 -4.18 1.07 -8.15
CA THR A 63 -4.12 2.36 -7.45
C THR A 63 -4.08 2.18 -5.95
N PHE A 64 -3.49 3.14 -5.23
CA PHE A 64 -3.53 3.13 -3.77
C PHE A 64 -4.97 3.08 -3.25
N ASP A 65 -5.89 3.81 -3.88
CA ASP A 65 -7.33 3.73 -3.59
C ASP A 65 -7.87 2.29 -3.71
N LYS A 66 -7.57 1.59 -4.82
CA LYS A 66 -7.99 0.19 -5.00
C LYS A 66 -7.38 -0.75 -3.94
N VAL A 67 -6.12 -0.51 -3.54
CA VAL A 67 -5.49 -1.30 -2.46
C VAL A 67 -6.21 -1.08 -1.13
N LEU A 68 -6.59 0.17 -0.82
CA LEU A 68 -7.37 0.48 0.38
C LEU A 68 -8.78 -0.14 0.31
N ASP A 69 -9.42 -0.17 -0.85
CA ASP A 69 -10.71 -0.83 -1.05
C ASP A 69 -10.64 -2.36 -0.89
N LEU A 70 -9.50 -2.96 -1.24
CA LEU A 70 -9.24 -4.39 -1.06
C LEU A 70 -8.80 -4.75 0.36
N LEU A 71 -8.36 -3.78 1.15
CA LEU A 71 -7.80 -4.00 2.48
C LEU A 71 -8.74 -4.79 3.43
N PRO A 72 -10.07 -4.53 3.51
CA PRO A 72 -10.96 -5.34 4.33
C PRO A 72 -10.97 -6.82 3.94
N LYS A 73 -10.94 -7.11 2.63
CA LYS A 73 -10.92 -8.47 2.10
C LYS A 73 -9.57 -9.14 2.38
N LEU A 74 -8.48 -8.40 2.27
CA LEU A 74 -7.14 -8.88 2.62
C LEU A 74 -7.01 -9.20 4.11
N ILE A 75 -7.56 -8.35 4.99
CA ILE A 75 -7.58 -8.61 6.44
C ILE A 75 -8.33 -9.91 6.74
N ALA A 76 -9.47 -10.14 6.07
CA ALA A 76 -10.28 -11.35 6.28
C ALA A 76 -9.60 -12.63 5.78
N LEU A 77 -8.80 -12.56 4.71
CA LEU A 77 -8.21 -13.73 4.06
C LEU A 77 -6.78 -14.02 4.51
N LEU A 78 -6.00 -12.98 4.79
CA LEU A 78 -4.56 -13.03 5.06
C LEU A 78 -4.19 -12.13 6.25
N PRO A 79 -4.84 -12.29 7.43
CA PRO A 79 -4.69 -11.37 8.55
C PRO A 79 -3.24 -11.23 8.99
N ASP A 80 -2.53 -12.34 9.16
CA ASP A 80 -1.15 -12.32 9.65
C ASP A 80 -0.21 -11.53 8.74
N LYS A 81 -0.36 -11.72 7.44
CA LYS A 81 0.49 -11.09 6.44
C LYS A 81 0.18 -9.60 6.29
N VAL A 82 -1.10 -9.23 6.41
CA VAL A 82 -1.52 -7.82 6.46
C VAL A 82 -0.92 -7.14 7.69
N LEU A 83 -0.99 -7.77 8.87
CA LEU A 83 -0.42 -7.24 10.10
C LEU A 83 1.11 -7.08 10.00
N ASP A 84 1.82 -8.03 9.41
CA ASP A 84 3.28 -7.94 9.19
C ASP A 84 3.64 -6.71 8.34
N ILE A 85 2.94 -6.52 7.22
CA ILE A 85 3.20 -5.42 6.30
C ILE A 85 2.84 -4.08 6.92
N ILE A 86 1.70 -3.98 7.59
CA ILE A 86 1.28 -2.73 8.23
C ILE A 86 2.19 -2.39 9.41
N SER A 87 2.59 -3.39 10.20
CA SER A 87 3.59 -3.22 11.27
C SER A 87 4.88 -2.64 10.73
N GLU A 88 5.41 -3.21 9.64
CA GLU A 88 6.60 -2.70 8.98
C GLU A 88 6.38 -1.29 8.45
N ILE A 89 5.30 -1.01 7.70
CA ILE A 89 5.01 0.32 7.13
C ILE A 89 4.92 1.39 8.22
N LEU A 90 4.14 1.12 9.27
CA LEU A 90 3.84 2.09 10.32
C LEU A 90 4.93 2.21 11.38
N ASP A 91 5.90 1.30 11.42
CA ASP A 91 6.91 1.27 12.49
C ASP A 91 6.30 0.93 13.86
N VAL A 92 5.29 0.06 13.87
CA VAL A 92 4.51 -0.30 15.07
C VAL A 92 4.69 -1.78 15.34
N ASP A 93 4.75 -2.17 16.61
CA ASP A 93 4.82 -3.57 17.01
C ASP A 93 3.60 -4.35 16.49
N ARG A 94 3.84 -5.49 15.85
CA ARG A 94 2.78 -6.33 15.28
C ARG A 94 1.77 -6.76 16.34
N LYS A 95 2.22 -7.11 17.55
CA LYS A 95 1.32 -7.50 18.65
C LYS A 95 0.41 -6.36 19.08
N HIS A 96 0.90 -5.11 19.01
CA HIS A 96 0.05 -3.96 19.26
C HIS A 96 -1.10 -3.88 18.25
N LEU A 97 -0.82 -4.07 16.95
CA LEU A 97 -1.87 -4.10 15.93
C LEU A 97 -2.87 -5.24 16.19
N GLU A 98 -2.37 -6.42 16.53
CA GLU A 98 -3.19 -7.62 16.75
C GLU A 98 -4.09 -7.52 18.00
N GLU A 99 -3.57 -7.01 19.12
CA GLU A 99 -4.27 -7.02 20.40
C GLU A 99 -5.07 -5.74 20.69
N LYS A 100 -4.74 -4.63 20.02
CA LYS A 100 -5.27 -3.30 20.38
C LYS A 100 -6.06 -2.62 19.27
N MET A 101 -6.14 -3.21 18.08
CA MET A 101 -6.88 -2.62 16.97
C MET A 101 -7.99 -3.53 16.46
N THR A 102 -9.09 -2.89 16.09
CA THR A 102 -10.12 -3.49 15.25
C THR A 102 -9.76 -3.36 13.76
N PRO A 103 -10.34 -4.19 12.88
CA PRO A 103 -10.13 -4.06 11.44
C PRO A 103 -10.49 -2.66 10.91
N LEU A 104 -11.54 -2.04 11.45
CA LEU A 104 -11.97 -0.69 11.03
C LEU A 104 -10.92 0.36 11.41
N GLU A 105 -10.41 0.32 12.65
CA GLU A 105 -9.37 1.24 13.10
C GLU A 105 -8.07 1.09 12.29
N LEU A 106 -7.74 -0.14 11.89
CA LEU A 106 -6.59 -0.44 11.02
C LEU A 106 -6.77 0.18 9.63
N ILE A 107 -7.97 0.10 9.06
CA ILE A 107 -8.31 0.74 7.76
C ILE A 107 -8.20 2.27 7.88
N GLU A 108 -8.77 2.87 8.93
CA GLU A 108 -8.71 4.32 9.15
C GLU A 108 -7.26 4.81 9.31
N VAL A 109 -6.43 4.06 10.03
CA VAL A 109 -4.98 4.29 10.14
C VAL A 109 -4.31 4.28 8.76
N MET A 110 -4.62 3.31 7.91
CA MET A 110 -4.02 3.19 6.58
C MET A 110 -4.48 4.29 5.62
N GLN A 111 -5.73 4.72 5.71
CA GLN A 111 -6.23 5.89 4.97
C GLN A 111 -5.50 7.17 5.38
N GLU A 112 -5.30 7.38 6.68
CA GLU A 112 -4.58 8.54 7.19
C GLU A 112 -3.09 8.50 6.79
N PHE A 113 -2.48 7.31 6.82
CA PHE A 113 -1.13 7.09 6.32
C PHE A 113 -1.00 7.46 4.85
N ALA A 114 -1.93 7.00 3.99
CA ALA A 114 -1.93 7.32 2.57
C ALA A 114 -2.02 8.83 2.33
N ARG A 115 -2.88 9.51 3.09
CA ARG A 115 -3.09 10.97 3.02
C ARG A 115 -1.83 11.75 3.41
N ILE A 116 -1.19 11.40 4.54
CA ILE A 116 0.02 12.07 5.02
C ILE A 116 1.19 11.85 4.05
N ASN A 117 1.29 10.65 3.49
CA ASN A 117 2.36 10.28 2.55
C ASN A 117 2.07 10.66 1.10
N LYS A 118 0.90 11.24 0.81
CA LYS A 118 0.47 11.66 -0.52
C LYS A 118 0.66 10.53 -1.55
N LEU A 119 0.28 9.32 -1.19
CA LEU A 119 0.56 8.12 -1.99
C LEU A 119 -0.07 8.21 -3.39
N ASP A 120 -1.22 8.86 -3.54
CA ASP A 120 -1.84 9.10 -4.85
C ASP A 120 -1.00 10.03 -5.73
N GLU A 121 -0.41 11.10 -5.16
CA GLU A 121 0.50 11.97 -5.90
C GLU A 121 1.77 11.23 -6.28
N LEU A 122 2.28 10.39 -5.38
CA LEU A 122 3.46 9.58 -5.60
C LEU A 122 3.24 8.62 -6.77
N GLN A 123 2.12 7.89 -6.78
CA GLN A 123 1.74 7.02 -7.88
C GLN A 123 1.66 7.79 -9.20
N LYS A 124 0.89 8.89 -9.24
CA LYS A 124 0.70 9.70 -10.45
C LYS A 124 2.02 10.26 -11.01
N LYS A 125 2.99 10.59 -10.16
CA LYS A 125 4.27 11.19 -10.56
C LYS A 125 5.34 10.16 -10.88
N ILE A 126 5.43 9.09 -10.10
CA ILE A 126 6.54 8.14 -10.16
C ILE A 126 6.23 6.96 -11.10
N TYR A 127 5.02 6.41 -11.09
CA TYR A 127 4.72 5.21 -11.89
C TYR A 127 4.90 5.44 -13.40
N PRO A 128 4.44 6.57 -13.99
CA PRO A 128 4.68 6.85 -15.40
C PRO A 128 6.17 7.07 -15.75
N MET A 129 7.01 7.37 -14.74
CA MET A 129 8.47 7.48 -14.93
C MET A 129 9.11 6.09 -14.88
N LEU A 130 8.64 5.22 -13.99
CA LEU A 130 9.12 3.84 -13.85
C LEU A 130 8.78 2.98 -15.08
N GLU A 131 7.61 3.15 -15.69
CA GLU A 131 7.22 2.48 -16.94
C GLU A 131 8.16 2.76 -18.12
N LYS A 132 8.85 3.90 -18.09
CA LYS A 132 9.83 4.29 -19.12
C LYS A 132 11.17 3.60 -18.92
N ILE A 133 11.41 2.95 -17.78
CA ILE A 133 12.62 2.20 -17.51
C ILE A 133 12.47 0.79 -18.11
N PRO A 134 13.29 0.38 -19.10
CA PRO A 134 13.08 -0.86 -19.85
C PRO A 134 13.00 -2.13 -18.99
N ILE A 135 13.80 -2.21 -17.93
CA ILE A 135 13.81 -3.35 -17.00
C ILE A 135 12.52 -3.41 -16.18
N VAL A 136 12.01 -2.26 -15.72
CA VAL A 136 10.76 -2.18 -14.95
C VAL A 136 9.55 -2.46 -15.85
N ASN A 137 9.59 -1.97 -17.09
CA ASN A 137 8.60 -2.28 -18.12
C ASN A 137 8.58 -3.79 -18.43
N GLN A 138 9.74 -4.44 -18.50
CA GLN A 138 9.80 -5.91 -18.63
C GLN A 138 9.24 -6.62 -17.41
N MET A 139 9.55 -6.22 -16.17
CA MET A 139 8.97 -6.84 -14.96
C MET A 139 7.44 -6.68 -14.89
N MET A 140 6.90 -5.53 -15.31
CA MET A 140 5.45 -5.34 -15.41
C MET A 140 4.82 -6.10 -16.58
N LYS A 141 5.58 -6.37 -17.66
CA LYS A 141 5.13 -7.18 -18.81
C LYS A 141 5.31 -8.69 -18.65
N ILE A 142 6.22 -9.15 -17.79
CA ILE A 142 6.43 -10.59 -17.52
C ILE A 142 5.20 -11.18 -16.81
N GLY A 143 4.39 -10.36 -16.13
CA GLY A 143 3.04 -10.75 -15.69
C GLY A 143 1.96 -10.74 -16.78
N SER A 144 2.32 -10.51 -18.05
CA SER A 144 1.38 -10.41 -19.18
C SER A 144 1.75 -11.26 -20.39
N ASN A 145 2.83 -12.05 -20.33
CA ASN A 145 3.26 -12.91 -21.43
C ASN A 145 3.80 -14.25 -20.91
N THR A 146 2.90 -15.16 -20.53
CA THR A 146 3.01 -16.61 -20.78
C THR A 146 1.65 -17.26 -20.62
#